data_AF-A0A2A2IGE8-F1
#
_entry.id   AF-A0A2A2IGE8-F1
#
_cell.length_a   1.000
_cell.length_b   1.000
_cell.length_c   1.000
_cell.angle_alpha   90.00
_cell.angle_beta   90.00
_cell.angle_gamma   90.00
#
_symmetry.space_group_name_H-M   'P 1'
#
loop_
_entity.id
_entity.type
_entity.pdbx_description
1 polymer ?
#
loop_
_entity_poly.entity_id
_entity_poly.type
_entity_poly.pdbx_seq_one_letter_code
_entity_poly.pdbx_strand_id
1 'polypeptide(L)'
;MTHDRHAVLRLSFEVIEGYFSVLGLTIVDDLNNYKNTKTKFTAIDKDGYKVFMTVNSAKNSKGYRKFDKSNPYTIDNIKLWLILNDPDYELLSTEYCGTDEKYTWRMISRPDLEPFRTTWTDFKSDGNRHPDLGRQRSADGKRRKPDQVKRDIDKRLEESYPDWLLDEGEEFKYRTAKSPYLNFTHKLGYKSQTTYAQVHSEVLRTLVLFHPSYPETSIHNMELWTHLNSKYEMVKGQEYTEYRGKYKFICDIHNEFTNNFSTVYSYNTGCQDCISEAHYGEGNPNWKPFITDEERENRHTREMYVDGYARWRTDSLKRDAYSCQICGHTEELVVHHKDGFHWNVDRRADLSNSVTLCSTCHDDFHTQYGYFYNTEEQFNEYFTDMQKIIEDVIKDAKEYHQRKDNKYHTELHKE
;
A
#
# COMPACT_ATOMS: atom_id res chain seq x y z
N MET A 1 8.32 95.16 -60.82
CA MET A 1 8.68 95.26 -59.40
C MET A 1 7.84 94.24 -58.65
N THR A 2 8.50 93.20 -58.16
CA THR A 2 7.92 91.96 -57.65
C THR A 2 7.11 92.19 -56.38
N HIS A 3 5.90 91.63 -56.35
CA HIS A 3 5.03 91.55 -55.18
C HIS A 3 5.71 90.75 -54.07
N ASP A 4 5.82 91.38 -52.91
CA ASP A 4 6.22 90.78 -51.65
C ASP A 4 5.10 89.82 -51.18
N ARG A 5 5.38 88.51 -51.19
CA ARG A 5 4.48 87.46 -50.71
C ARG A 5 5.04 86.89 -49.40
N HIS A 6 4.13 86.79 -48.43
CA HIS A 6 4.18 85.97 -47.20
C HIS A 6 4.57 86.66 -45.89
N ALA A 7 3.66 87.49 -45.37
CA ALA A 7 3.37 87.45 -43.94
C ALA A 7 2.76 86.07 -43.62
N VAL A 8 3.54 85.16 -43.03
CA VAL A 8 3.04 83.87 -42.54
C VAL A 8 2.11 84.17 -41.36
N LEU A 9 0.79 84.06 -41.59
CA LEU A 9 -0.21 84.12 -40.54
C LEU A 9 0.12 83.07 -39.47
N ARG A 10 0.62 83.52 -38.32
CA ARG A 10 0.83 82.66 -37.15
C ARG A 10 -0.55 82.27 -36.64
N LEU A 11 -0.84 80.97 -36.56
CA LEU A 11 -2.10 80.47 -36.02
C LEU A 11 -2.28 81.00 -34.58
N SER A 12 -3.51 81.40 -34.24
CA SER A 12 -3.84 81.75 -32.85
C SER A 12 -3.79 80.51 -31.96
N PHE A 13 -3.58 80.72 -30.66
CA PHE A 13 -3.55 79.66 -29.66
C PHE A 13 -4.87 78.88 -29.62
N GLU A 14 -6.00 79.58 -29.68
CA GLU A 14 -7.35 78.98 -29.76
C GLU A 14 -7.50 78.01 -30.95
N VAL A 15 -6.92 78.34 -32.11
CA VAL A 15 -6.95 77.46 -33.29
C VAL A 15 -6.10 76.21 -33.09
N ILE A 16 -4.93 76.35 -32.44
CA ILE A 16 -4.05 75.21 -32.14
C ILE A 16 -4.73 74.29 -31.14
N GLU A 17 -5.29 74.82 -30.05
CA GLU A 17 -6.05 74.07 -29.07
C GLU A 17 -7.25 73.36 -29.70
N GLY A 18 -7.96 74.03 -30.60
CA GLY A 18 -9.06 73.45 -31.36
C GLY A 18 -8.66 72.18 -32.14
N TYR A 19 -7.48 72.16 -32.76
CA TYR A 19 -6.98 70.97 -33.47
C TYR A 19 -6.74 69.78 -32.54
N PHE A 20 -6.22 70.01 -31.35
CA PHE A 20 -6.01 68.95 -30.36
C PHE A 20 -7.33 68.52 -29.71
N SER A 21 -8.22 69.47 -29.42
CA SER A 21 -9.53 69.19 -28.83
C SER A 21 -10.40 68.30 -29.73
N VAL A 22 -10.31 68.44 -31.06
CA VAL A 22 -11.00 67.54 -32.02
C VAL A 22 -10.54 66.09 -31.87
N LEU A 23 -9.30 65.87 -31.46
CA LEU A 23 -8.74 64.54 -31.18
C LEU A 23 -8.99 64.07 -29.73
N GLY A 24 -9.73 64.85 -28.92
CA GLY A 24 -9.94 64.58 -27.51
C GLY A 24 -8.69 64.79 -26.64
N LEU A 25 -7.80 65.69 -27.07
CA LEU A 25 -6.53 65.97 -26.41
C LEU A 25 -6.51 67.39 -25.83
N THR A 26 -5.92 67.54 -24.64
CA THR A 26 -5.65 68.83 -23.99
C THR A 26 -4.15 69.09 -23.97
N ILE A 27 -3.70 70.22 -24.53
CA ILE A 27 -2.28 70.59 -24.54
C ILE A 27 -1.85 70.96 -23.11
N VAL A 28 -0.68 70.48 -22.69
CA VAL A 28 -0.11 70.80 -21.36
C VAL A 28 1.18 71.60 -21.42
N ASP A 29 1.76 71.71 -22.60
CA ASP A 29 2.94 72.55 -22.84
C ASP A 29 2.54 74.03 -22.99
N ASP A 30 3.47 74.94 -22.70
CA ASP A 30 3.28 76.36 -22.96
C ASP A 30 3.21 76.64 -24.48
N LEU A 31 2.06 77.16 -24.93
CA LEU A 31 1.79 77.51 -26.33
C LEU A 31 2.68 78.62 -26.88
N ASN A 32 3.34 79.40 -26.01
CA ASN A 32 4.36 80.36 -26.44
C ASN A 32 5.51 79.69 -27.22
N ASN A 33 5.70 78.38 -27.04
CA ASN A 33 6.68 77.59 -27.79
C ASN A 33 6.29 77.30 -29.25
N TYR A 34 5.10 77.73 -29.70
CA TYR A 34 4.67 77.56 -31.08
C TYR A 34 5.53 78.35 -32.07
N LYS A 35 6.18 77.67 -33.01
CA LYS A 35 6.99 78.29 -34.07
C LYS A 35 6.36 78.11 -35.44
N ASN A 36 5.89 76.90 -35.75
CA ASN A 36 5.25 76.56 -37.02
C ASN A 36 4.48 75.24 -36.88
N THR A 37 3.86 74.76 -37.95
CA THR A 37 3.06 73.52 -37.94
C THR A 37 3.87 72.26 -37.58
N LYS A 38 5.20 72.28 -37.66
CA LYS A 38 6.07 71.18 -37.21
C LYS A 38 6.40 71.23 -35.72
N THR A 39 6.03 72.29 -35.00
CA THR A 39 6.16 72.33 -33.54
C THR A 39 5.39 71.15 -32.94
N LYS A 40 6.05 70.44 -32.02
CA LYS A 40 5.46 69.34 -31.26
C LYS A 40 5.00 69.85 -29.91
N PHE A 41 3.87 69.34 -29.45
CA PHE A 41 3.35 69.57 -28.13
C PHE A 41 3.04 68.25 -27.45
N THR A 42 3.25 68.25 -26.13
CA THR A 42 2.70 67.28 -25.20
C THR A 42 1.23 67.61 -24.99
N ALA A 43 0.39 66.59 -25.17
CA ALA A 43 -1.02 66.67 -24.86
C ALA A 43 -1.47 65.43 -24.10
N ILE A 44 -2.56 65.56 -23.37
CA ILE A 44 -3.12 64.50 -22.52
C ILE A 44 -4.53 64.18 -23.01
N ASP A 45 -4.85 62.88 -23.12
CA ASP A 45 -6.21 62.43 -23.42
C ASP A 45 -7.09 62.33 -22.17
N LYS A 46 -8.37 62.04 -22.36
CA LYS A 46 -9.33 61.91 -21.25
C LYS A 46 -8.98 60.84 -20.20
N ASP A 47 -8.17 59.84 -20.55
CA ASP A 47 -7.78 58.74 -19.67
C ASP A 47 -6.42 59.03 -19.00
N GLY A 48 -5.82 60.20 -19.28
CA GLY A 48 -4.54 60.63 -18.71
C GLY A 48 -3.31 60.25 -19.52
N TYR A 49 -3.46 59.60 -20.69
CA TYR A 49 -2.30 59.22 -21.50
C TYR A 49 -1.68 60.43 -22.18
N LYS A 50 -0.34 60.52 -22.09
CA LYS A 50 0.45 61.59 -22.68
C LYS A 50 0.86 61.24 -24.10
N VAL A 51 0.72 62.19 -25.01
CA VAL A 51 1.10 62.03 -26.42
C VAL A 51 1.96 63.20 -26.85
N PHE A 52 2.90 62.94 -27.75
CA PHE A 52 3.81 63.95 -28.28
C PHE A 52 3.67 64.04 -29.79
N MET A 53 2.97 65.06 -30.28
CA MET A 53 2.62 65.17 -31.69
C MET A 53 2.74 66.59 -32.24
N THR A 54 2.90 66.70 -33.56
CA THR A 54 3.03 68.00 -34.24
C THR A 54 1.66 68.67 -34.39
N VAL A 55 1.65 70.01 -34.40
CA VAL A 55 0.45 70.80 -34.74
C VAL A 55 -0.09 70.40 -36.12
N ASN A 56 0.77 70.09 -37.09
CA ASN A 56 0.36 69.61 -38.41
C ASN A 56 -0.37 68.26 -38.35
N SER A 57 0.06 67.34 -37.48
CA SER A 57 -0.62 66.06 -37.30
C SER A 57 -2.01 66.27 -36.69
N ALA A 58 -2.12 67.12 -35.67
CA ALA A 58 -3.39 67.47 -35.04
C ALA A 58 -4.34 68.17 -36.03
N LYS A 59 -3.83 69.16 -36.79
CA LYS A 59 -4.59 69.89 -37.80
C LYS A 59 -5.22 68.99 -38.87
N ASN A 60 -4.47 67.97 -39.30
CA ASN A 60 -4.94 67.01 -40.31
C ASN A 60 -5.70 65.82 -39.69
N SER A 61 -6.09 65.92 -38.41
CA SER A 61 -6.75 64.86 -37.65
C SER A 61 -6.08 63.49 -37.77
N LYS A 62 -4.74 63.48 -37.88
CA LYS A 62 -3.99 62.22 -37.88
C LYS A 62 -4.06 61.63 -36.48
N GLY A 63 -4.43 60.36 -36.39
CA GLY A 63 -4.43 59.64 -35.13
C GLY A 63 -3.07 59.69 -34.42
N TYR A 64 -3.09 59.54 -33.11
CA TYR A 64 -1.90 59.51 -32.25
C TYR A 64 -1.70 58.13 -31.66
N ARG A 65 -0.46 57.83 -31.26
CA ARG A 65 -0.10 56.54 -30.66
C ARG A 65 0.38 56.75 -29.23
N LYS A 66 -0.34 56.13 -28.29
CA LYS A 66 -0.03 56.19 -26.85
C LYS A 66 1.22 55.37 -26.51
N PHE A 67 1.41 54.23 -27.19
CA PHE A 67 2.50 53.29 -26.96
C PHE A 67 3.33 53.15 -28.24
N ASP A 68 4.31 54.03 -28.45
CA ASP A 68 5.11 54.05 -29.68
C ASP A 68 6.51 54.60 -29.38
N LYS A 69 7.53 54.09 -30.07
CA LYS A 69 8.93 54.52 -29.87
C LYS A 69 9.13 56.02 -30.13
N SER A 70 8.29 56.63 -30.96
CA SER A 70 8.31 58.07 -31.22
C SER A 70 7.66 58.91 -30.12
N ASN A 71 6.93 58.29 -29.19
CA ASN A 71 6.32 58.94 -28.04
C ASN A 71 7.22 58.79 -26.80
N PRO A 72 7.85 59.87 -26.30
CA PRO A 72 8.74 59.80 -25.14
C PRO A 72 8.03 59.39 -23.84
N TYR A 73 6.70 59.52 -23.80
CA TYR A 73 5.89 59.16 -22.62
C TYR A 73 5.43 57.71 -22.61
N THR A 74 5.95 56.86 -23.50
CA THR A 74 5.44 55.49 -23.64
C THR A 74 5.58 54.67 -22.35
N ILE A 75 6.68 54.77 -21.62
CA ILE A 75 6.85 54.04 -20.35
C ILE A 75 5.85 54.51 -19.29
N ASP A 76 5.67 55.83 -19.16
CA ASP A 76 4.67 56.40 -18.24
C ASP A 76 3.26 55.96 -18.63
N ASN A 77 2.97 55.92 -19.94
CA ASN A 77 1.70 55.44 -20.44
C ASN A 77 1.49 53.95 -20.16
N ILE A 78 2.52 53.09 -20.28
CA ILE A 78 2.39 51.67 -19.92
C ILE A 78 2.12 51.55 -18.42
N LYS A 79 2.84 52.31 -17.57
CA LYS A 79 2.60 52.32 -16.12
C LYS A 79 1.18 52.78 -15.77
N LEU A 80 0.69 53.84 -16.42
CA LEU A 80 -0.69 54.28 -16.26
C LEU A 80 -1.69 53.20 -16.72
N TRP A 81 -1.40 52.54 -17.84
CA TRP A 81 -2.23 51.45 -18.32
C TRP A 81 -2.31 50.31 -17.30
N LEU A 82 -1.20 49.94 -16.66
CA LEU A 82 -1.16 48.94 -15.58
C LEU A 82 -2.04 49.37 -14.41
N ILE A 83 -1.90 50.61 -13.94
CA ILE A 83 -2.75 51.14 -12.85
C ILE A 83 -4.24 51.03 -13.19
N LEU A 84 -4.62 51.32 -14.44
CA LEU A 84 -6.01 51.35 -14.87
C LEU A 84 -6.60 49.97 -15.21
N ASN A 85 -5.79 49.01 -15.66
CA ASN A 85 -6.28 47.76 -16.26
C ASN A 85 -5.72 46.50 -15.59
N ASP A 86 -4.57 46.60 -14.93
CA ASP A 86 -3.87 45.45 -14.38
C ASP A 86 -2.93 45.84 -13.21
N PRO A 87 -3.50 46.28 -12.08
CA PRO A 87 -2.73 46.83 -10.96
C PRO A 87 -1.89 45.78 -10.23
N ASP A 88 -2.00 44.50 -10.61
CA ASP A 88 -1.21 43.40 -10.05
C ASP A 88 0.17 43.28 -10.70
N TYR A 89 0.48 44.08 -11.72
CA TYR A 89 1.77 44.07 -12.39
C TYR A 89 2.43 45.43 -12.38
N GLU A 90 3.76 45.39 -12.32
CA GLU A 90 4.63 46.54 -12.39
C GLU A 90 5.64 46.37 -13.52
N LEU A 91 5.83 47.42 -14.31
CA LEU A 91 6.88 47.51 -15.31
C LEU A 91 8.18 48.02 -14.67
N LEU A 92 9.21 47.17 -14.65
CA LEU A 92 10.54 47.52 -14.12
C LEU A 92 11.43 48.17 -15.18
N SER A 93 11.19 47.91 -16.47
CA SER A 93 11.94 48.57 -17.55
C SER A 93 11.68 50.08 -17.57
N THR A 94 12.74 50.85 -17.77
CA THR A 94 12.72 52.32 -17.72
C THR A 94 12.67 52.99 -19.09
N GLU A 95 12.91 52.24 -20.18
CA GLU A 95 12.94 52.76 -21.55
C GLU A 95 12.11 51.88 -22.50
N TYR A 96 11.45 52.51 -23.48
CA TYR A 96 10.66 51.82 -24.50
C TYR A 96 11.43 51.75 -25.83
N CYS A 97 11.85 50.54 -26.21
CA CYS A 97 12.72 50.32 -27.36
C CYS A 97 11.98 49.85 -28.63
N GLY A 98 10.72 49.45 -28.51
CA GLY A 98 9.89 48.94 -29.61
C GLY A 98 8.84 47.92 -29.15
N THR A 99 7.91 47.54 -30.02
CA THR A 99 6.87 46.54 -29.68
C THR A 99 7.43 45.14 -29.50
N ASP A 100 8.52 44.82 -30.21
CA ASP A 100 9.07 43.46 -30.30
C ASP A 100 10.17 43.22 -29.25
N GLU A 101 10.51 44.26 -28.49
CA GLU A 101 11.52 44.21 -27.44
C GLU A 101 10.92 43.64 -26.14
N LYS A 102 11.75 42.90 -25.40
CA LYS A 102 11.34 42.29 -24.13
C LYS A 102 11.62 43.20 -22.95
N TYR A 103 10.55 43.57 -22.25
CA TYR A 103 10.57 44.36 -21.04
C TYR A 103 10.53 43.47 -19.80
N THR A 104 11.01 43.98 -18.68
CA THR A 104 11.01 43.28 -17.39
C THR A 104 9.80 43.70 -16.58
N TRP A 105 9.04 42.72 -16.12
CA TRP A 105 7.78 42.86 -15.41
C TRP A 105 7.86 42.15 -14.07
N ARG A 106 7.15 42.66 -13.07
CA ARG A 106 7.00 42.03 -11.75
C ARG A 106 5.53 41.91 -11.40
N MET A 107 5.17 40.79 -10.78
CA MET A 107 3.83 40.60 -10.20
C MET A 107 3.86 41.09 -8.75
N ILE A 108 2.93 41.96 -8.39
CA ILE A 108 2.88 42.61 -7.07
C ILE A 108 2.31 41.65 -6.02
N SER A 109 1.23 40.92 -6.34
CA SER A 109 0.61 39.96 -5.40
C SER A 109 1.45 38.72 -5.10
N ARG A 110 2.48 38.44 -5.90
CA ARG A 110 3.37 37.28 -5.77
C ARG A 110 4.84 37.72 -5.77
N PRO A 111 5.31 38.35 -4.69
CA PRO A 111 6.69 38.82 -4.58
C PRO A 111 7.71 37.68 -4.52
N ASP A 112 7.26 36.45 -4.29
CA ASP A 112 8.07 35.23 -4.34
C ASP A 112 8.42 34.80 -5.77
N LEU A 113 7.71 35.31 -6.78
CA LEU A 113 8.01 35.03 -8.18
C LEU A 113 9.07 36.01 -8.70
N GLU A 114 10.08 35.45 -9.35
CA GLU A 114 11.13 36.24 -10.01
C GLU A 114 10.55 37.13 -11.12
N PRO A 115 11.06 38.36 -11.30
CA PRO A 115 10.68 39.19 -12.44
C PRO A 115 10.88 38.46 -13.77
N PHE A 116 9.93 38.63 -14.68
CA PHE A 116 9.93 37.94 -15.97
C PHE A 116 10.04 38.91 -17.13
N ARG A 117 10.42 38.38 -18.30
CA ARG A 117 10.62 39.18 -19.52
C ARG A 117 9.68 38.77 -20.64
N THR A 118 8.88 39.72 -21.11
CA THR A 118 7.99 39.54 -22.27
C THR A 118 7.82 40.86 -23.05
N THR A 119 7.30 40.78 -24.27
CA THR A 119 7.04 41.97 -25.09
C THR A 119 5.81 42.73 -24.59
N TRP A 120 5.70 44.01 -24.91
CA TRP A 120 4.49 44.78 -24.57
C TRP A 120 3.25 44.23 -25.29
N THR A 121 3.41 43.82 -26.55
CA THR A 121 2.33 43.23 -27.34
C THR A 121 1.80 41.98 -26.68
N ASP A 122 2.68 41.03 -26.34
CA ASP A 122 2.30 39.75 -25.73
C ASP A 122 1.70 39.96 -24.33
N PHE A 123 2.28 40.87 -23.53
CA PHE A 123 1.76 41.20 -22.21
C PHE A 123 0.31 41.71 -22.27
N LYS A 124 0.02 42.55 -23.27
CA LYS A 124 -1.30 43.16 -23.44
C LYS A 124 -2.31 42.20 -24.08
N SER A 125 -1.87 41.31 -24.98
CA SER A 125 -2.77 40.44 -25.74
C SER A 125 -3.18 39.17 -25.01
N ASP A 126 -2.29 38.59 -24.19
CA ASP A 126 -2.54 37.30 -23.57
C ASP A 126 -2.94 37.40 -22.10
N GLY A 127 -4.02 36.71 -21.73
CA GLY A 127 -4.39 36.49 -20.33
C GLY A 127 -3.36 35.69 -19.51
N ASN A 128 -2.24 35.27 -20.14
CA ASN A 128 -1.13 34.51 -19.56
C ASN A 128 0.14 35.37 -19.46
N ARG A 129 0.08 36.41 -18.62
CA ARG A 129 1.14 37.41 -18.47
C ARG A 129 2.42 36.83 -17.88
N HIS A 130 2.34 36.12 -16.75
CA HIS A 130 3.49 35.47 -16.14
C HIS A 130 3.75 34.06 -16.74
N PRO A 131 4.96 33.74 -17.24
CA PRO A 131 5.27 32.45 -17.86
C PRO A 131 4.98 31.24 -16.97
N ASP A 132 5.28 31.33 -15.67
CA ASP A 132 5.03 30.24 -14.73
C ASP A 132 3.53 30.01 -14.47
N LEU A 133 2.73 31.07 -14.46
CA LEU A 133 1.28 30.95 -14.33
C LEU A 133 0.66 30.39 -15.61
N GLY A 134 1.18 30.77 -16.78
CA GLY A 134 0.78 30.17 -18.06
C GLY A 134 1.11 28.68 -18.16
N ARG A 135 2.29 28.27 -17.66
CA ARG A 135 2.69 26.87 -17.53
C ARG A 135 1.79 26.11 -16.55
N GLN A 136 1.50 26.68 -15.39
CA GLN A 136 0.60 26.09 -14.40
C GLN A 136 -0.81 25.90 -14.97
N ARG A 137 -1.40 26.93 -15.59
CA ARG A 137 -2.72 26.84 -16.22
C ARG A 137 -2.79 25.82 -17.35
N SER A 138 -1.75 25.74 -18.19
CA SER A 138 -1.68 24.74 -19.26
C SER A 138 -1.52 23.32 -18.71
N ALA A 139 -0.79 23.15 -17.60
CA ALA A 139 -0.72 21.87 -16.90
C ALA A 139 -2.07 21.52 -16.27
N ASP A 140 -2.74 22.47 -15.61
CA ASP A 140 -4.05 22.29 -14.97
C ASP A 140 -5.16 21.98 -15.98
N GLY A 141 -5.15 22.61 -17.16
CA GLY A 141 -6.07 22.32 -18.25
C GLY A 141 -5.90 20.92 -18.85
N LYS A 142 -4.72 20.29 -18.67
CA LYS A 142 -4.45 18.89 -19.04
C LYS A 142 -4.70 17.90 -17.91
N ARG A 143 -4.97 18.36 -16.68
CA ARG A 143 -5.28 17.48 -15.54
C ARG A 143 -6.68 16.89 -15.68
N ARG A 144 -6.85 15.66 -15.20
CA ARG A 144 -8.20 15.09 -15.02
C ARG A 144 -8.95 15.96 -14.02
N LYS A 145 -10.20 16.30 -14.33
CA LYS A 145 -11.05 17.07 -13.42
C LYS A 145 -11.40 16.21 -12.19
N PRO A 146 -11.59 16.80 -10.99
CA PRO A 146 -11.94 16.05 -9.78
C PRO A 146 -13.12 15.09 -9.98
N ASP A 147 -14.19 15.53 -10.63
CA ASP A 147 -15.35 14.67 -10.93
C ASP A 147 -15.01 13.46 -11.81
N GLN A 148 -14.03 13.60 -12.71
CA GLN A 148 -13.57 12.48 -13.53
C GLN A 148 -12.77 11.50 -12.68
N VAL A 149 -11.86 12.01 -11.84
CA VAL A 149 -11.07 11.20 -10.90
C VAL A 149 -11.99 10.41 -9.98
N LYS A 150 -13.00 11.06 -9.39
CA LYS A 150 -13.99 10.44 -8.51
C LYS A 150 -14.72 9.31 -9.23
N ARG A 151 -15.32 9.59 -10.40
CA ARG A 151 -16.02 8.58 -11.21
C ARG A 151 -15.15 7.39 -11.59
N ASP A 152 -13.89 7.63 -11.96
CA ASP A 152 -12.97 6.56 -12.33
C ASP A 152 -12.65 5.65 -11.14
N ILE A 153 -12.38 6.24 -9.98
CA ILE A 153 -12.13 5.51 -8.73
C ILE A 153 -13.39 4.75 -8.31
N ASP A 154 -14.55 5.41 -8.26
CA ASP A 154 -15.81 4.81 -7.83
C ASP A 154 -16.15 3.59 -8.67
N LYS A 155 -16.00 3.69 -10.00
CA LYS A 155 -16.19 2.54 -10.90
C LYS A 155 -15.26 1.38 -10.56
N ARG A 156 -13.98 1.66 -10.29
CA ARG A 156 -13.00 0.64 -9.96
C ARG A 156 -13.27 -0.01 -8.59
N LEU A 157 -13.71 0.78 -7.62
CA LEU A 157 -14.14 0.29 -6.32
C LEU A 157 -15.39 -0.57 -6.46
N GLU A 158 -16.39 -0.17 -7.23
CA GLU A 158 -17.60 -0.97 -7.47
C GLU A 158 -17.27 -2.36 -8.06
N GLU A 159 -16.30 -2.42 -8.99
CA GLU A 159 -15.90 -3.68 -9.63
C GLU A 159 -15.09 -4.63 -8.71
N SER A 160 -14.22 -4.10 -7.84
CA SER A 160 -13.21 -4.90 -7.12
C SER A 160 -13.30 -4.82 -5.59
N TYR A 161 -13.86 -3.73 -5.06
CA TYR A 161 -13.89 -3.38 -3.64
C TYR A 161 -15.19 -2.62 -3.27
N PRO A 162 -16.39 -3.20 -3.48
CA PRO A 162 -17.68 -2.48 -3.47
C PRO A 162 -18.08 -1.89 -2.11
N ASP A 163 -17.37 -2.28 -1.05
CA ASP A 163 -17.56 -1.78 0.31
C ASP A 163 -16.63 -0.64 0.68
N TRP A 164 -15.76 -0.21 -0.23
CA TRP A 164 -14.85 0.91 -0.04
C TRP A 164 -15.31 2.14 -0.82
N LEU A 165 -15.10 3.30 -0.20
CA LEU A 165 -15.43 4.60 -0.78
C LEU A 165 -14.20 5.51 -0.69
N LEU A 166 -14.04 6.39 -1.67
CA LEU A 166 -13.08 7.49 -1.60
C LEU A 166 -13.61 8.56 -0.64
N ASP A 167 -12.77 9.02 0.29
CA ASP A 167 -13.16 10.06 1.23
C ASP A 167 -13.44 11.39 0.50
N GLU A 168 -14.38 12.19 1.02
CA GLU A 168 -14.76 13.46 0.42
C GLU A 168 -13.57 14.45 0.41
N GLY A 169 -13.30 15.05 -0.75
CA GLY A 169 -12.22 16.02 -0.91
C GLY A 169 -10.92 15.39 -1.44
N GLU A 170 -10.78 14.07 -1.41
CA GLU A 170 -9.59 13.38 -1.91
C GLU A 170 -9.46 13.47 -3.44
N GLU A 171 -10.57 13.58 -4.17
CA GLU A 171 -10.59 13.74 -5.63
C GLU A 171 -9.86 15.01 -6.11
N PHE A 172 -9.73 16.03 -5.24
CA PHE A 172 -8.99 17.27 -5.52
C PHE A 172 -7.48 17.14 -5.31
N LYS A 173 -7.01 16.09 -4.61
CA LYS A 173 -5.58 15.87 -4.36
C LYS A 173 -4.86 15.29 -5.58
N TYR A 174 -5.60 14.66 -6.50
CA TYR A 174 -5.01 14.09 -7.70
C TYR A 174 -4.48 15.18 -8.65
N ARG A 175 -3.18 15.14 -8.91
CA ARG A 175 -2.50 16.01 -9.90
C ARG A 175 -1.91 15.23 -11.07
N THR A 176 -1.32 14.06 -10.82
CA THR A 176 -0.70 13.14 -11.82
C THR A 176 -0.76 11.67 -11.36
N ALA A 177 -0.26 10.71 -12.15
CA ALA A 177 -0.17 9.30 -11.71
C ALA A 177 0.80 9.07 -10.52
N LYS A 178 1.74 10.00 -10.27
CA LYS A 178 2.63 10.00 -9.10
C LYS A 178 2.07 10.85 -7.94
N SER A 179 0.74 11.04 -7.91
CA SER A 179 0.03 11.85 -6.93
C SER A 179 0.17 11.34 -5.49
N PRO A 180 -0.12 12.20 -4.50
CA PRO A 180 -0.22 11.81 -3.09
C PRO A 180 -1.17 10.63 -2.86
N TYR A 181 -1.00 9.99 -1.71
CA TYR A 181 -1.96 9.00 -1.22
C TYR A 181 -3.34 9.63 -1.03
N LEU A 182 -4.35 8.88 -1.45
CA LEU A 182 -5.75 9.16 -1.29
C LEU A 182 -6.29 8.32 -0.13
N ASN A 183 -7.21 8.89 0.63
CA ASN A 183 -7.87 8.21 1.75
C ASN A 183 -9.14 7.50 1.29
N PHE A 184 -9.35 6.30 1.83
CA PHE A 184 -10.52 5.48 1.56
C PHE A 184 -11.10 4.96 2.87
N THR A 185 -12.43 4.89 2.93
CA THR A 185 -13.17 4.37 4.07
C THR A 185 -14.07 3.22 3.64
N HIS A 186 -13.97 2.11 4.36
CA HIS A 186 -14.85 0.95 4.23
C HIS A 186 -16.19 1.23 4.93
N LYS A 187 -17.28 0.61 4.49
CA LYS A 187 -18.62 0.71 5.12
C LYS A 187 -18.65 0.38 6.62
N LEU A 188 -17.73 -0.48 7.07
CA LEU A 188 -17.56 -0.85 8.49
C LEU A 188 -16.69 0.14 9.30
N GLY A 189 -16.14 1.18 8.66
CA GLY A 189 -15.29 2.20 9.29
C GLY A 189 -13.78 1.95 9.20
N TYR A 190 -13.34 0.87 8.55
CA TYR A 190 -11.92 0.66 8.26
C TYR A 190 -11.40 1.72 7.30
N LYS A 191 -10.14 2.09 7.44
CA LYS A 191 -9.50 3.13 6.63
C LYS A 191 -8.34 2.54 5.84
N SER A 192 -8.03 3.09 4.67
CA SER A 192 -6.87 2.69 3.87
C SER A 192 -6.34 3.88 3.09
N GLN A 193 -5.04 3.86 2.78
CA GLN A 193 -4.37 4.89 2.01
C GLN A 193 -3.63 4.27 0.84
N THR A 194 -3.88 4.78 -0.37
CA THR A 194 -3.26 4.28 -1.60
C THR A 194 -3.24 5.33 -2.70
N THR A 195 -2.48 5.12 -3.76
CA THR A 195 -2.41 6.08 -4.86
C THR A 195 -3.43 5.77 -5.94
N TYR A 196 -3.83 6.78 -6.72
CA TYR A 196 -4.66 6.58 -7.92
C TYR A 196 -4.09 5.48 -8.84
N ALA A 197 -2.77 5.48 -9.08
CA ALA A 197 -2.14 4.47 -9.92
C ALA A 197 -2.30 3.04 -9.38
N GLN A 198 -2.21 2.84 -8.06
CA GLN A 198 -2.40 1.54 -7.43
C GLN A 198 -3.86 1.08 -7.46
N VAL A 199 -4.82 2.00 -7.39
CA VAL A 199 -6.26 1.70 -7.56
C VAL A 199 -6.55 1.10 -8.93
N HIS A 200 -5.90 1.64 -9.95
CA HIS A 200 -6.04 1.18 -11.34
C HIS A 200 -5.03 0.10 -11.74
N SER A 201 -4.20 -0.39 -10.82
CA SER A 201 -3.28 -1.49 -11.11
C SER A 201 -4.01 -2.84 -11.10
N GLU A 202 -3.49 -3.80 -11.85
CA GLU A 202 -3.96 -5.19 -11.83
C GLU A 202 -3.43 -5.99 -10.63
N VAL A 203 -2.62 -5.36 -9.76
CA VAL A 203 -1.96 -6.03 -8.64
C VAL A 203 -2.87 -6.11 -7.42
N LEU A 204 -2.97 -7.31 -6.85
CA LEU A 204 -3.95 -7.78 -5.85
C LEU A 204 -3.98 -7.10 -4.46
N ARG A 205 -3.34 -5.94 -4.21
CA ARG A 205 -3.28 -5.34 -2.86
C ARG A 205 -3.33 -3.81 -2.85
N THR A 206 -4.43 -3.26 -3.33
CA THR A 206 -4.62 -1.81 -3.40
C THR A 206 -5.02 -1.19 -2.05
N LEU A 207 -5.91 -1.84 -1.28
CA LEU A 207 -6.51 -1.30 -0.05
C LEU A 207 -6.10 -2.13 1.16
N VAL A 208 -4.92 -1.83 1.71
CA VAL A 208 -4.31 -2.60 2.80
C VAL A 208 -4.73 -2.02 4.15
N LEU A 209 -5.24 -2.88 5.03
CA LEU A 209 -5.69 -2.48 6.38
C LEU A 209 -4.54 -2.13 7.34
N PHE A 210 -3.40 -2.83 7.22
CA PHE A 210 -2.27 -2.69 8.13
C PHE A 210 -1.00 -2.43 7.32
N HIS A 211 -0.45 -1.21 7.41
CA HIS A 211 0.71 -0.82 6.63
C HIS A 211 1.64 0.14 7.40
N PRO A 212 2.97 -0.10 7.44
CA PRO A 212 3.91 0.73 8.19
C PRO A 212 3.96 2.20 7.79
N SER A 213 3.69 2.52 6.52
CA SER A 213 3.67 3.91 6.06
C SER A 213 2.51 4.74 6.62
N TYR A 214 1.49 4.11 7.20
CA TYR A 214 0.29 4.79 7.74
C TYR A 214 -0.06 4.21 9.11
N PRO A 215 0.77 4.50 10.14
CA PRO A 215 0.62 3.91 11.46
C PRO A 215 -0.70 4.29 12.13
N GLU A 216 -1.18 5.53 11.95
CA GLU A 216 -2.46 6.00 12.52
C GLU A 216 -3.67 5.26 11.93
N THR A 217 -3.70 5.08 10.62
CA THR A 217 -4.73 4.28 9.94
C THR A 217 -4.68 2.82 10.40
N SER A 218 -3.47 2.28 10.54
CA SER A 218 -3.27 0.88 10.94
C SER A 218 -3.71 0.64 12.37
N ILE A 219 -3.39 1.54 13.32
CA ILE A 219 -3.83 1.38 14.71
C ILE A 219 -5.34 1.54 14.85
N HIS A 220 -5.95 2.51 14.16
CA HIS A 220 -7.41 2.67 14.10
C HIS A 220 -8.08 1.39 13.59
N ASN A 221 -7.54 0.79 12.54
CA ASN A 221 -8.07 -0.46 12.00
C ASN A 221 -7.89 -1.66 12.95
N MET A 222 -6.78 -1.72 13.69
CA MET A 222 -6.56 -2.76 14.69
C MET A 222 -7.58 -2.67 15.82
N GLU A 223 -7.78 -1.46 16.37
CA GLU A 223 -8.77 -1.20 17.42
C GLU A 223 -10.19 -1.57 16.93
N LEU A 224 -10.58 -1.08 15.76
CA LEU A 224 -11.88 -1.37 15.16
C LEU A 224 -12.07 -2.86 14.88
N TRP A 225 -11.04 -3.55 14.35
CA TRP A 225 -11.13 -4.97 14.10
C TRP A 225 -11.35 -5.77 15.38
N THR A 226 -10.59 -5.45 16.44
CA THR A 226 -10.75 -6.14 17.73
C THR A 226 -12.14 -5.95 18.30
N HIS A 227 -12.67 -4.73 18.27
CA HIS A 227 -14.01 -4.43 18.74
C HIS A 227 -15.11 -5.18 17.96
N LEU A 228 -14.96 -5.31 16.64
CA LEU A 228 -15.97 -5.92 15.78
C LEU A 228 -15.87 -7.45 15.67
N ASN A 229 -14.68 -8.04 15.83
CA ASN A 229 -14.43 -9.44 15.45
C ASN A 229 -13.75 -10.27 16.55
N SER A 230 -13.26 -9.64 17.61
CA SER A 230 -12.55 -10.34 18.68
C SER A 230 -13.38 -10.39 19.96
N LYS A 231 -13.07 -11.40 20.80
CA LYS A 231 -13.53 -11.44 22.20
C LYS A 231 -12.62 -10.63 23.14
N TYR A 232 -11.67 -9.90 22.58
CA TYR A 232 -10.75 -9.03 23.29
C TYR A 232 -10.89 -7.61 22.76
N GLU A 233 -10.73 -6.63 23.65
CA GLU A 233 -10.65 -5.21 23.26
C GLU A 233 -9.19 -4.76 23.25
N MET A 234 -8.76 -4.06 22.22
CA MET A 234 -7.42 -3.46 22.23
C MET A 234 -7.37 -2.25 23.17
N VAL A 235 -6.31 -2.12 23.98
CA VAL A 235 -6.13 -0.95 24.84
C VAL A 235 -5.93 0.30 23.98
N LYS A 236 -6.73 1.34 24.23
CA LYS A 236 -6.71 2.59 23.45
C LYS A 236 -5.43 3.39 23.65
N GLY A 237 -5.05 4.15 22.63
CA GLY A 237 -3.93 5.10 22.70
C GLY A 237 -2.55 4.44 22.53
N GLN A 238 -2.51 3.21 22.03
CA GLN A 238 -1.26 2.57 21.60
C GLN A 238 -0.81 3.15 20.25
N GLU A 239 0.47 2.97 19.92
CA GLU A 239 1.01 3.35 18.61
C GLU A 239 1.25 2.10 17.76
N TYR A 240 1.01 2.18 16.45
CA TYR A 240 1.32 1.10 15.54
C TYR A 240 2.84 0.93 15.41
N THR A 241 3.32 -0.27 15.71
CA THR A 241 4.71 -0.66 15.50
C THR A 241 4.84 -1.44 14.20
N GLU A 242 4.25 -2.63 14.16
CA GLU A 242 4.16 -3.49 12.98
C GLU A 242 3.01 -4.49 13.12
N TYR A 243 2.63 -5.16 12.03
CA TYR A 243 1.52 -6.14 12.02
C TYR A 243 1.77 -7.34 12.97
N ARG A 244 3.02 -7.79 13.08
CA ARG A 244 3.42 -8.86 14.02
C ARG A 244 3.89 -8.33 15.37
N GLY A 245 3.71 -7.03 15.63
CA GLY A 245 4.13 -6.37 16.87
C GLY A 245 3.30 -6.85 18.06
N LYS A 246 3.84 -6.63 19.26
CA LYS A 246 3.15 -6.90 20.52
C LYS A 246 2.34 -5.69 20.95
N TYR A 247 1.08 -5.95 21.30
CA TYR A 247 0.13 -4.94 21.76
C TYR A 247 -0.60 -5.43 23.00
N LYS A 248 -1.17 -4.48 23.73
CA LYS A 248 -2.00 -4.72 24.91
C LYS A 248 -3.46 -4.88 24.52
N PHE A 249 -4.10 -5.89 25.08
CA PHE A 249 -5.50 -6.21 24.90
C PHE A 249 -6.13 -6.45 26.27
N ILE A 250 -7.45 -6.32 26.34
CA ILE A 250 -8.27 -6.57 27.50
C ILE A 250 -9.10 -7.82 27.21
N CYS A 251 -8.95 -8.82 28.07
CA CYS A 251 -9.82 -9.97 28.18
C CYS A 251 -10.88 -9.70 29.24
N ASP A 252 -12.15 -9.98 28.93
CA ASP A 252 -13.26 -9.79 29.87
C ASP A 252 -13.13 -10.61 31.16
N ILE A 253 -12.35 -11.70 31.13
CA ILE A 253 -12.18 -12.64 32.24
C ILE A 253 -10.89 -12.35 33.03
N HIS A 254 -9.79 -12.15 32.32
CA HIS A 254 -8.44 -12.08 32.92
C HIS A 254 -7.80 -10.68 32.85
N ASN A 255 -8.56 -9.65 32.47
CA ASN A 255 -8.12 -8.26 32.31
C ASN A 255 -7.03 -8.08 31.24
N GLU A 256 -6.08 -7.16 31.47
CA GLU A 256 -5.06 -6.77 30.48
C GLU A 256 -4.01 -7.87 30.26
N PHE A 257 -3.75 -8.20 29.00
CA PHE A 257 -2.65 -9.07 28.58
C PHE A 257 -1.92 -8.47 27.37
N THR A 258 -0.71 -8.96 27.09
CA THR A 258 0.10 -8.54 25.94
C THR A 258 0.33 -9.70 25.00
N ASN A 259 0.05 -9.54 23.71
CA ASN A 259 0.32 -10.56 22.69
C ASN A 259 0.56 -9.92 21.30
N ASN A 260 0.97 -10.72 20.32
CA ASN A 260 1.12 -10.28 18.94
C ASN A 260 -0.26 -10.01 18.32
N PHE A 261 -0.42 -8.87 17.63
CA PHE A 261 -1.70 -8.57 16.95
C PHE A 261 -2.08 -9.65 15.94
N SER A 262 -1.11 -10.17 15.18
CA SER A 262 -1.37 -11.26 14.22
C SER A 262 -1.99 -12.51 14.86
N THR A 263 -1.65 -12.83 16.12
CA THR A 263 -2.21 -13.99 16.83
C THR A 263 -3.69 -13.75 17.15
N VAL A 264 -3.99 -12.56 17.71
CA VAL A 264 -5.36 -12.14 18.01
C VAL A 264 -6.19 -12.05 16.72
N TYR A 265 -5.62 -11.47 15.66
CA TYR A 265 -6.27 -11.31 14.37
C TYR A 265 -6.59 -12.64 13.67
N SER A 266 -5.64 -13.56 13.62
CA SER A 266 -5.79 -14.81 12.84
C SER A 266 -6.53 -15.91 13.58
N TYR A 267 -6.42 -15.97 14.91
CA TYR A 267 -6.94 -17.09 15.69
C TYR A 267 -7.99 -16.68 16.73
N ASN A 268 -8.16 -15.37 16.97
CA ASN A 268 -8.98 -14.86 18.07
C ASN A 268 -8.57 -15.47 19.44
N THR A 269 -7.27 -15.78 19.59
CA THR A 269 -6.64 -16.30 20.81
C THR A 269 -5.54 -15.34 21.26
N GLY A 270 -5.10 -15.44 22.51
CA GLY A 270 -3.96 -14.63 22.97
C GLY A 270 -3.87 -14.46 24.49
N CYS A 271 -4.98 -14.52 25.21
CA CYS A 271 -4.95 -14.56 26.67
C CYS A 271 -4.41 -15.93 27.12
N GLN A 272 -3.25 -15.95 27.77
CA GLN A 272 -2.58 -17.18 28.18
C GLN A 272 -3.39 -17.94 29.24
N ASP A 273 -4.09 -17.21 30.12
CA ASP A 273 -4.92 -17.81 31.17
C ASP A 273 -6.14 -18.50 30.57
N CYS A 274 -6.85 -17.84 29.63
CA CYS A 274 -7.93 -18.47 28.86
C CYS A 274 -7.46 -19.73 28.11
N ILE A 275 -6.28 -19.68 27.51
CA ILE A 275 -5.71 -20.83 26.78
C ILE A 275 -5.39 -21.97 27.75
N SER A 276 -4.76 -21.64 28.88
CA SER A 276 -4.46 -22.59 29.94
C SER A 276 -5.73 -23.29 30.41
N GLU A 277 -6.75 -22.52 30.82
CA GLU A 277 -8.03 -23.05 31.28
C GLU A 277 -8.73 -23.95 30.25
N ALA A 278 -8.65 -23.61 28.95
CA ALA A 278 -9.19 -24.43 27.88
C ALA A 278 -8.41 -25.74 27.64
N HIS A 279 -7.20 -25.90 28.21
CA HIS A 279 -6.38 -27.11 28.09
C HIS A 279 -6.30 -27.92 29.37
N TYR A 280 -6.96 -27.49 30.45
CA TYR A 280 -7.01 -28.22 31.73
C TYR A 280 -8.42 -28.70 32.05
N GLY A 281 -8.50 -29.78 32.83
CA GLY A 281 -9.75 -30.34 33.32
C GLY A 281 -10.77 -30.61 32.20
N GLU A 282 -12.02 -30.22 32.45
CA GLU A 282 -13.14 -30.39 31.52
C GLU A 282 -12.99 -29.64 30.19
N GLY A 283 -12.14 -28.61 30.14
CA GLY A 283 -11.88 -27.84 28.91
C GLY A 283 -11.02 -28.60 27.89
N ASN A 284 -10.19 -29.55 28.35
CA ASN A 284 -9.28 -30.28 27.49
C ASN A 284 -10.04 -31.20 26.50
N PRO A 285 -9.78 -31.17 25.18
CA PRO A 285 -10.45 -32.05 24.21
C PRO A 285 -10.29 -33.55 24.48
N ASN A 286 -9.23 -33.94 25.19
CA ASN A 286 -8.98 -35.32 25.60
C ASN A 286 -9.62 -35.66 26.96
N TRP A 287 -10.33 -34.72 27.58
CA TRP A 287 -11.06 -34.94 28.81
C TRP A 287 -12.16 -35.97 28.60
N LYS A 288 -12.14 -37.02 29.42
CA LYS A 288 -13.18 -38.04 29.42
C LYS A 288 -14.15 -37.74 30.55
N PRO A 289 -15.39 -37.31 30.25
CA PRO A 289 -16.33 -36.90 31.31
C PRO A 289 -16.83 -38.08 32.16
N PHE A 290 -16.82 -39.30 31.60
CA PHE A 290 -17.39 -40.50 32.23
C PHE A 290 -16.39 -41.39 32.96
N ILE A 291 -15.18 -40.91 33.24
CA ILE A 291 -14.23 -41.61 34.11
C ILE A 291 -14.21 -40.95 35.48
N THR A 292 -14.05 -41.74 36.54
CA THR A 292 -14.03 -41.22 37.92
C THR A 292 -12.74 -40.44 38.20
N ASP A 293 -12.72 -39.62 39.25
CA ASP A 293 -11.51 -38.91 39.66
C ASP A 293 -10.36 -39.88 40.04
N GLU A 294 -10.71 -41.01 40.67
CA GLU A 294 -9.78 -42.12 40.93
C GLU A 294 -9.22 -42.72 39.63
N GLU A 295 -10.04 -42.89 38.59
CA GLU A 295 -9.59 -43.38 37.28
C GLU A 295 -8.75 -42.35 36.51
N ARG A 296 -8.98 -41.05 36.71
CA ARG A 296 -8.16 -39.96 36.15
C ARG A 296 -6.77 -39.92 36.78
N GLU A 297 -6.70 -40.01 38.10
CA GLU A 297 -5.43 -40.12 38.84
C GLU A 297 -4.64 -41.37 38.41
N ASN A 298 -5.33 -42.49 38.15
CA ASN A 298 -4.73 -43.73 37.67
C ASN A 298 -4.36 -43.77 36.17
N ARG A 299 -4.83 -42.83 35.35
CA ARG A 299 -4.53 -42.78 33.90
C ARG A 299 -3.18 -42.11 33.62
N HIS A 300 -2.82 -41.10 34.40
CA HIS A 300 -1.50 -40.43 34.31
C HIS A 300 -0.34 -41.32 34.80
N THR A 301 -0.64 -42.46 35.42
CA THR A 301 0.35 -43.30 36.11
C THR A 301 0.71 -44.61 35.41
N ARG A 302 0.01 -45.00 34.32
CA ARG A 302 0.16 -46.37 33.78
C ARG A 302 1.51 -46.65 33.10
N GLU A 303 2.07 -45.76 32.28
CA GLU A 303 3.40 -45.98 31.67
C GLU A 303 4.55 -45.37 32.48
N MET A 304 4.28 -44.29 33.22
CA MET A 304 5.31 -43.44 33.82
C MET A 304 5.71 -43.85 35.26
N TYR A 305 4.95 -44.73 35.93
CA TYR A 305 5.17 -45.15 37.33
C TYR A 305 5.31 -46.67 37.54
N VAL A 306 5.48 -47.46 36.47
CA VAL A 306 5.89 -48.86 36.66
C VAL A 306 7.40 -48.87 36.94
N ASP A 307 7.77 -49.18 38.19
CA ASP A 307 9.17 -49.25 38.58
C ASP A 307 9.94 -50.22 37.67
N GLY A 308 11.09 -49.79 37.18
CA GLY A 308 11.90 -50.57 36.25
C GLY A 308 11.37 -50.67 34.81
N TYR A 309 10.30 -49.98 34.40
CA TYR A 309 9.75 -50.10 33.03
C TYR A 309 10.73 -49.66 31.92
N ALA A 310 11.48 -48.57 32.14
CA ALA A 310 12.52 -48.12 31.21
C ALA A 310 13.65 -49.15 31.06
N ARG A 311 13.97 -49.84 32.16
CA ARG A 311 14.95 -50.94 32.17
C ARG A 311 14.37 -52.17 31.47
N TRP A 312 13.15 -52.56 31.77
CA TRP A 312 12.41 -53.63 31.09
C TRP A 312 12.44 -53.47 29.58
N ARG A 313 12.03 -52.30 29.05
CA ARG A 313 12.04 -52.03 27.61
C ARG A 313 13.45 -52.19 27.01
N THR A 314 14.46 -51.66 27.70
CA THR A 314 15.86 -51.72 27.25
C THR A 314 16.39 -53.15 27.25
N ASP A 315 16.09 -53.91 28.29
CA ASP A 315 16.56 -55.28 28.49
C ASP A 315 15.85 -56.26 27.54
N SER A 316 14.57 -56.04 27.22
CA SER A 316 13.84 -56.79 26.18
C SER A 316 14.50 -56.63 24.81
N LEU A 317 14.78 -55.39 24.40
CA LEU A 317 15.45 -55.12 23.11
C LEU A 317 16.85 -55.73 23.06
N LYS A 318 17.61 -55.63 24.15
CA LYS A 318 18.95 -56.23 24.25
C LYS A 318 18.91 -57.76 24.17
N ARG A 319 17.98 -58.40 24.90
CA ARG A 319 17.78 -59.86 24.89
C ARG A 319 17.48 -60.35 23.47
N ASP A 320 16.66 -59.61 22.75
CA ASP A 320 16.19 -59.92 21.40
C ASP A 320 17.16 -59.44 20.30
N ALA A 321 18.39 -59.07 20.69
CA ALA A 321 19.44 -58.59 19.80
C ALA A 321 19.01 -57.44 18.87
N TYR A 322 18.09 -56.58 19.34
CA TYR A 322 17.49 -55.50 18.56
C TYR A 322 16.94 -55.99 17.21
N SER A 323 16.26 -57.13 17.21
CA SER A 323 15.57 -57.65 16.03
C SER A 323 14.17 -58.17 16.37
N CYS A 324 13.26 -58.06 15.41
CA CYS A 324 11.93 -58.65 15.48
C CYS A 324 12.06 -60.17 15.64
N GLN A 325 11.48 -60.74 16.68
CA GLN A 325 11.57 -62.16 16.96
C GLN A 325 10.77 -63.03 15.98
N ILE A 326 9.92 -62.43 15.14
CA ILE A 326 9.15 -63.15 14.13
C ILE A 326 9.88 -63.17 12.79
N CYS A 327 10.25 -62.00 12.26
CA CYS A 327 10.78 -61.87 10.90
C CYS A 327 12.27 -61.48 10.83
N GLY A 328 12.91 -61.14 11.95
CA GLY A 328 14.32 -60.72 12.01
C GLY A 328 14.59 -59.28 11.56
N HIS A 329 13.56 -58.49 11.23
CA HIS A 329 13.73 -57.09 10.86
C HIS A 329 14.28 -56.25 12.03
N THR A 330 15.09 -55.23 11.74
CA THR A 330 15.80 -54.42 12.75
C THR A 330 15.28 -52.99 12.89
N GLU A 331 14.38 -52.55 12.01
CA GLU A 331 13.79 -51.20 12.06
C GLU A 331 12.40 -51.21 12.70
N GLU A 332 11.96 -50.04 13.17
CA GLU A 332 10.64 -49.79 13.74
C GLU A 332 10.24 -50.79 14.84
N LEU A 333 11.16 -51.06 15.76
CA LEU A 333 10.99 -52.04 16.82
C LEU A 333 10.15 -51.52 17.98
N VAL A 334 9.19 -52.36 18.39
CA VAL A 334 8.35 -52.17 19.56
C VAL A 334 8.48 -53.38 20.50
N VAL A 335 8.41 -53.15 21.80
CA VAL A 335 8.37 -54.23 22.80
C VAL A 335 6.92 -54.50 23.14
N HIS A 336 6.42 -55.64 22.70
CA HIS A 336 5.06 -56.09 22.90
C HIS A 336 4.93 -56.88 24.21
N HIS A 337 3.81 -56.69 24.91
CA HIS A 337 3.43 -57.49 26.08
C HIS A 337 2.63 -58.71 25.64
N LYS A 338 3.11 -59.92 25.93
CA LYS A 338 2.43 -61.17 25.56
C LYS A 338 1.08 -61.32 26.30
N ASP A 339 1.09 -61.12 27.61
CA ASP A 339 -0.11 -60.85 28.40
C ASP A 339 -0.39 -59.36 28.45
N GLY A 340 -1.62 -58.99 28.10
CA GLY A 340 -2.06 -57.61 27.95
C GLY A 340 -1.75 -56.71 29.15
N PHE A 341 -1.02 -55.64 28.88
CA PHE A 341 -0.59 -54.63 29.85
C PHE A 341 -1.71 -54.13 30.79
N HIS A 342 -2.91 -53.99 30.27
CA HIS A 342 -4.02 -53.38 31.02
C HIS A 342 -4.57 -54.30 32.12
N TRP A 343 -4.48 -55.64 31.97
CA TRP A 343 -5.08 -56.61 32.91
C TRP A 343 -4.02 -57.36 33.73
N ASN A 344 -2.86 -57.69 33.15
CA ASN A 344 -1.81 -58.40 33.87
C ASN A 344 -0.82 -57.42 34.53
N VAL A 345 -1.25 -56.83 35.64
CA VAL A 345 -0.48 -55.80 36.37
C VAL A 345 0.87 -56.33 36.87
N ASP A 346 0.89 -57.57 37.37
CA ASP A 346 2.06 -58.17 38.01
C ASP A 346 3.18 -58.47 37.01
N ARG A 347 2.85 -58.72 35.73
CA ARG A 347 3.81 -59.05 34.67
C ARG A 347 4.16 -57.86 33.75
N ARG A 348 3.84 -56.62 34.12
CA ARG A 348 4.08 -55.43 33.25
C ARG A 348 5.55 -55.14 32.97
N ALA A 349 6.42 -55.36 33.96
CA ALA A 349 7.87 -55.19 33.85
C ALA A 349 8.62 -56.54 33.93
N ASP A 350 7.90 -57.64 33.75
CA ASP A 350 8.50 -58.98 33.65
C ASP A 350 9.05 -59.16 32.24
N LEU A 351 10.36 -59.45 32.14
CA LEU A 351 11.00 -59.73 30.85
C LEU A 351 10.39 -60.95 30.17
N SER A 352 9.94 -61.95 30.93
CA SER A 352 9.30 -63.14 30.37
C SER A 352 8.03 -62.81 29.61
N ASN A 353 7.35 -61.72 29.98
CA ASN A 353 6.12 -61.23 29.36
C ASN A 353 6.36 -60.29 28.17
N SER A 354 7.60 -60.12 27.74
CA SER A 354 7.96 -59.20 26.65
C SER A 354 8.49 -59.92 25.42
N VAL A 355 8.24 -59.34 24.25
CA VAL A 355 8.81 -59.78 22.97
C VAL A 355 9.02 -58.59 22.04
N THR A 356 10.17 -58.53 21.37
CA THR A 356 10.47 -57.48 20.41
C THR A 356 9.90 -57.83 19.04
N LEU A 357 9.10 -56.92 18.48
CA LEU A 357 8.46 -57.04 17.16
C LEU A 357 8.75 -55.79 16.34
N CYS A 358 8.75 -55.89 15.00
CA CYS A 358 8.65 -54.71 14.15
C CYS A 358 7.19 -54.24 14.07
N SER A 359 6.97 -52.99 13.66
CA SER A 359 5.66 -52.38 13.44
C SER A 359 4.70 -53.30 12.67
N THR A 360 5.16 -53.91 11.58
CA THR A 360 4.33 -54.79 10.73
C THR A 360 3.86 -56.04 11.45
N CYS A 361 4.76 -56.80 12.09
CA CYS A 361 4.39 -58.02 12.82
C CYS A 361 3.55 -57.71 14.07
N HIS A 362 3.79 -56.55 14.69
CA HIS A 362 3.00 -56.08 15.81
C HIS A 362 1.55 -55.77 15.41
N ASP A 363 1.38 -55.05 14.31
CA ASP A 363 0.06 -54.67 13.81
C ASP A 363 -0.70 -55.87 13.24
N ASP A 364 0.00 -56.82 12.63
CA ASP A 364 -0.60 -58.07 12.14
C ASP A 364 -1.13 -58.94 13.29
N PHE A 365 -0.36 -59.10 14.38
CA PHE A 365 -0.85 -59.74 15.61
C PHE A 365 -2.13 -59.07 16.13
N HIS A 366 -2.14 -57.74 16.22
CA HIS A 366 -3.30 -56.99 16.69
C HIS A 366 -4.48 -56.99 15.71
N THR A 367 -4.21 -57.19 14.42
CA THR A 367 -5.26 -57.41 13.41
C THR A 367 -5.98 -58.73 13.64
N GLN A 368 -5.26 -59.77 14.07
CA GLN A 368 -5.82 -61.10 14.32
C GLN A 368 -6.50 -61.23 15.68
N TYR A 369 -5.89 -60.73 16.76
CA TYR A 369 -6.36 -60.97 18.14
C TYR A 369 -6.93 -59.73 18.84
N GLY A 370 -6.81 -58.55 18.23
CA GLY A 370 -7.27 -57.28 18.80
C GLY A 370 -6.25 -56.62 19.74
N TYR A 371 -6.59 -55.43 20.24
CA TYR A 371 -5.69 -54.60 21.07
C TYR A 371 -5.81 -54.84 22.58
N PHE A 372 -6.86 -55.55 23.02
CA PHE A 372 -7.15 -55.75 24.44
C PHE A 372 -7.37 -57.22 24.74
N TYR A 373 -6.97 -57.60 25.95
CA TYR A 373 -7.13 -58.93 26.56
C TYR A 373 -6.31 -60.03 25.89
N ASN A 374 -5.23 -59.63 25.22
CA ASN A 374 -4.25 -60.56 24.67
C ASN A 374 -3.60 -61.38 25.78
N THR A 375 -3.32 -62.64 25.46
CA THR A 375 -2.72 -63.65 26.35
C THR A 375 -1.45 -64.21 25.71
N GLU A 376 -0.52 -64.66 26.56
CA GLU A 376 0.72 -65.29 26.09
C GLU A 376 0.45 -66.52 25.20
N GLU A 377 -0.63 -67.26 25.44
CA GLU A 377 -1.06 -68.37 24.59
C GLU A 377 -1.40 -67.91 23.16
N GLN A 378 -2.14 -66.80 23.00
CA GLN A 378 -2.46 -66.24 21.68
C GLN A 378 -1.20 -65.78 20.95
N PHE A 379 -0.26 -65.15 21.66
CA PHE A 379 1.01 -64.77 21.06
C PHE A 379 1.81 -66.00 20.60
N ASN A 380 1.86 -67.06 21.41
CA ASN A 380 2.58 -68.28 21.06
C ASN A 380 1.95 -69.03 19.87
N GLU A 381 0.62 -69.01 19.76
CA GLU A 381 -0.11 -69.51 18.59
C GLU A 381 0.29 -68.74 17.33
N TYR A 382 0.17 -67.40 17.37
CA TYR A 382 0.58 -66.51 16.28
C TYR A 382 2.04 -66.74 15.86
N PHE A 383 2.95 -66.79 16.83
CA PHE A 383 4.37 -67.03 16.59
C PHE A 383 4.60 -68.35 15.85
N THR A 384 3.96 -69.42 16.31
CA THR A 384 4.10 -70.76 15.72
C THR A 384 3.62 -70.79 14.28
N ASP A 385 2.50 -70.14 13.99
CA ASP A 385 1.94 -70.10 12.64
C ASP A 385 2.81 -69.26 11.70
N MET A 386 3.33 -68.13 12.18
CA MET A 386 4.26 -67.32 11.40
C MET A 386 5.59 -68.05 11.11
N GLN A 387 6.13 -68.82 12.06
CA GLN A 387 7.33 -69.62 11.81
C GLN A 387 7.12 -70.67 10.71
N LYS A 388 5.99 -71.38 10.71
CA LYS A 388 5.65 -72.35 9.64
C LYS A 388 5.57 -71.67 8.27
N ILE A 389 4.91 -70.52 8.19
CA ILE A 389 4.80 -69.75 6.94
C ILE A 389 6.19 -69.36 6.42
N ILE A 390 7.07 -68.87 7.30
CA ILE A 390 8.43 -68.49 6.93
C ILE A 390 9.24 -69.72 6.46
N GLU A 391 9.12 -70.86 7.14
CA GLU A 391 9.78 -72.10 6.74
C GLU A 391 9.33 -72.59 5.36
N ASP A 392 8.03 -72.56 5.10
CA ASP A 392 7.44 -72.94 3.80
C ASP A 392 7.93 -71.99 2.69
N VAL A 393 7.94 -70.67 2.93
CA VAL A 393 8.45 -69.68 1.96
C VAL A 393 9.94 -69.90 1.67
N ILE A 394 10.76 -70.20 2.70
CA ILE A 394 12.19 -70.48 2.53
C ILE A 394 12.39 -71.77 1.72
N LYS A 395 11.57 -72.80 1.97
CA LYS A 395 11.62 -74.06 1.24
C LYS A 395 11.27 -73.85 -0.23
N ASP A 396 10.19 -73.14 -0.52
CA ASP A 396 9.76 -72.81 -1.87
C ASP A 396 10.83 -72.01 -2.63
N ALA A 397 11.45 -71.03 -1.97
CA ALA A 397 12.55 -70.25 -2.56
C ALA A 397 13.75 -71.14 -2.91
N LYS A 398 14.16 -72.04 -2.00
CA LYS A 398 15.27 -72.99 -2.25
C LYS A 398 14.96 -73.93 -3.41
N GLU A 399 13.75 -74.49 -3.46
CA GLU A 399 13.31 -75.37 -4.55
C GLU A 399 13.23 -74.64 -5.89
N TYR A 400 12.82 -73.36 -5.90
CA TYR A 400 12.83 -72.52 -7.10
C TYR A 400 14.26 -72.31 -7.63
N HIS A 401 15.20 -71.97 -6.76
CA HIS A 401 16.60 -71.80 -7.14
C HIS A 401 17.22 -73.10 -7.67
N GLN A 402 16.95 -74.24 -7.02
CA GLN A 402 17.43 -75.55 -7.47
C GLN A 402 16.84 -75.97 -8.84
N ARG A 403 15.55 -75.67 -9.09
CA ARG A 403 14.91 -75.88 -10.40
C ARG A 403 15.51 -74.99 -11.49
N LYS A 404 15.86 -73.75 -11.16
CA LYS A 404 16.51 -72.81 -12.08
C LYS A 404 17.90 -73.30 -12.48
N ASP A 405 18.71 -73.72 -11.52
CA ASP A 405 20.08 -74.20 -11.78
C ASP A 405 20.12 -75.51 -12.59
N ASN A 406 19.19 -76.44 -12.32
CA ASN A 406 19.06 -77.67 -13.12
C ASN A 406 18.64 -77.42 -14.58
N LYS A 407 17.80 -76.41 -14.83
CA LYS A 407 17.39 -76.04 -16.20
C LYS A 407 18.58 -75.53 -17.03
N TYR A 408 19.44 -74.69 -16.44
CA TYR A 408 20.67 -74.21 -17.08
C TYR A 408 21.66 -75.34 -17.40
N HIS A 409 21.78 -76.35 -16.53
CA HIS A 409 22.66 -77.50 -16.79
C HIS A 409 22.16 -78.44 -17.89
N THR A 410 20.84 -78.63 -18.04
CA THR A 410 20.27 -79.45 -19.13
C THR A 410 20.34 -78.82 -20.52
N GLU A 411 20.47 -77.49 -20.60
CA GLU A 411 20.60 -76.77 -21.88
C GLU A 411 22.05 -76.77 -22.40
N LEU A 412 23.06 -76.83 -21.52
CA LEU A 412 24.49 -76.90 -21.87
C LEU A 412 24.98 -78.25 -22.41
N HIS A 413 24.20 -79.33 -22.28
CA HIS A 413 24.55 -80.68 -22.78
C HIS A 413 23.77 -81.10 -24.04
N LYS A 414 23.07 -80.16 -24.70
CA LYS A 414 22.35 -80.38 -25.97
C LYS A 414 23.01 -79.74 -27.19
N GLU A 415 24.19 -79.16 -27.03
CA GLU A 415 25.13 -78.84 -28.13
C GLU A 415 26.28 -79.85 -28.11
#